data_AF-A0A6V8JUX2-F1
#
_entry.id   AF-A0A6V8JUX2-F1
#
_cell.length_a   1.000
_cell.length_b   1.000
_cell.length_c   1.000
_cell.angle_alpha   90.00
_cell.angle_beta   90.00
_cell.angle_gamma   90.00
#
_symmetry.space_group_name_H-M   'P 1'
#
loop_
_entity.id
_entity.type
_entity.pdbx_description
1 polymer ?
#
loop_
_entity_poly.entity_id
_entity_poly.type
_entity_poly.pdbx_seq_one_letter_code
_entity_poly.pdbx_strand_id
1 'polypeptide(L)'
;MDWLPPALFDLPGVAPAVSEPRDFRNFWFWTIVVGLGTFWALAYGLAIHRGFVDKFVGIPVVVVAINFAWEFVHSIVIDQEPAQRPANFAWVFIDIVIVIQVMKWGHKDFPKLPRKLFQRLFMVLVVIAGIELFLAAREFRDILGMYSGCALNVGISAAFIVTLIKRRSSAGQSLYVGICKMMGSLLAGLNTLILFPDRHLVLSWFVMILVLDLIYIRMIYRQIRSEGQSPWKLNRPPVSPPAEVRAPAREEPVMVS
;
A
#
# COMPACT_ATOMS: atom_id res chain seq x y z
N MET A 1 18.67 3.85 -41.95
CA MET A 1 17.38 3.64 -41.25
C MET A 1 16.40 4.74 -41.68
N ASP A 2 16.47 5.16 -42.95
CA ASP A 2 16.01 6.49 -43.37
C ASP A 2 14.59 6.48 -43.96
N TRP A 3 13.90 5.34 -43.82
CA TRP A 3 12.50 5.17 -44.22
C TRP A 3 11.54 5.29 -43.04
N LEU A 4 12.04 5.26 -41.79
CA LEU A 4 11.19 5.39 -40.62
C LEU A 4 10.91 6.88 -40.36
N PRO A 5 9.64 7.29 -40.21
CA PRO A 5 9.34 8.62 -39.70
C PRO A 5 9.97 8.81 -38.31
N PRO A 6 10.37 10.04 -37.96
CA PRO A 6 10.98 10.32 -36.67
C PRO A 6 10.04 9.94 -35.52
N ALA A 7 10.63 9.64 -34.36
CA ALA A 7 9.85 9.40 -33.15
C ALA A 7 8.94 10.61 -32.86
N LEU A 8 7.72 10.34 -32.37
CA LEU A 8 6.77 11.39 -32.01
C LEU A 8 7.20 12.19 -30.78
N PHE A 9 8.04 11.58 -29.93
CA PHE A 9 8.53 12.17 -28.70
C PHE A 9 10.00 11.81 -28.53
N ASP A 10 10.83 12.82 -28.32
CA ASP A 10 12.22 12.61 -27.93
C ASP A 10 12.31 12.34 -26.43
N LEU A 11 13.24 11.46 -26.05
CA LEU A 11 13.59 11.28 -24.65
C LEU A 11 14.37 12.52 -24.16
N PRO A 12 14.18 12.95 -22.91
CA PRO A 12 14.93 14.06 -22.36
C PRO A 12 16.42 13.70 -22.30
N GLY A 13 17.28 14.67 -22.63
CA GLY A 13 18.74 14.47 -22.60
C GLY A 13 19.31 14.20 -21.20
N VAL A 14 18.56 14.55 -20.14
CA VAL A 14 18.84 14.22 -18.75
C VAL A 14 17.56 13.67 -18.12
N ALA A 15 17.66 12.55 -17.40
CA ALA A 15 16.51 11.92 -16.76
C ALA A 15 15.90 12.84 -15.68
N PRO A 16 14.59 13.12 -15.67
CA PRO A 16 13.94 13.90 -14.60
C PRO A 16 14.09 13.28 -13.20
N ALA A 17 14.44 12.00 -13.10
CA ALA A 17 14.73 11.33 -11.84
C ALA A 17 15.96 11.90 -11.12
N VAL A 18 16.92 12.51 -11.84
CA VAL A 18 18.12 13.10 -11.25
C VAL A 18 18.00 14.61 -11.02
N SER A 19 16.82 15.21 -11.25
CA SER A 19 16.62 16.63 -10.97
C SER A 19 16.69 16.92 -9.48
N GLU A 20 17.38 18.01 -9.14
CA GLU A 20 17.46 18.52 -7.78
C GLU A 20 16.11 19.11 -7.32
N PRO A 21 15.76 19.01 -6.03
CA PRO A 21 14.54 19.63 -5.52
C PRO A 21 14.61 21.14 -5.66
N ARG A 22 13.47 21.76 -6.00
CA ARG A 22 13.34 23.22 -5.88
C ARG A 22 13.51 23.64 -4.43
N ASP A 23 14.11 24.82 -4.21
CA ASP A 23 14.21 25.39 -2.87
C ASP A 23 12.83 25.85 -2.37
N PHE A 24 12.27 25.06 -1.46
CA PHE A 24 10.96 25.31 -0.89
C PHE A 24 10.91 24.98 0.62
N ARG A 25 12.07 24.86 1.29
CA ARG A 25 12.15 24.43 2.71
C ARG A 25 11.74 25.55 3.68
N ASN A 26 10.50 26.01 3.59
CA ASN A 26 9.89 27.05 4.41
C ASN A 26 8.82 26.46 5.36
N PHE A 27 8.08 27.32 6.06
CA PHE A 27 7.00 26.90 6.97
C PHE A 27 5.93 26.02 6.29
N TRP A 28 5.60 26.28 5.03
CA TRP A 28 4.59 25.51 4.29
C TRP A 28 5.06 24.10 3.96
N PHE A 29 6.35 23.94 3.61
CA PHE A 29 6.95 22.63 3.43
C PHE A 29 6.80 21.77 4.70
N TRP A 30 7.20 22.30 5.86
CA TRP A 30 7.07 21.56 7.12
C TRP A 30 5.61 21.28 7.49
N THR A 31 4.69 22.20 7.20
CA THR A 31 3.25 21.97 7.39
C THR A 31 2.75 20.79 6.56
N ILE A 32 3.15 20.68 5.29
CA ILE A 32 2.79 19.58 4.40
C ILE A 32 3.41 18.26 4.88
N VAL A 33 4.70 18.28 5.28
CA VAL A 33 5.43 17.09 5.77
C VAL A 33 4.88 16.58 7.11
N VAL A 34 4.52 17.46 8.04
CA VAL A 34 3.87 17.04 9.28
C VAL A 34 2.46 16.52 9.01
N GLY A 35 1.72 17.17 8.11
CA GLY A 35 0.39 16.72 7.70
C GLY A 35 0.41 15.32 7.08
N LEU A 36 1.29 15.07 6.10
CA LEU A 36 1.40 13.76 5.46
C LEU A 36 1.77 12.67 6.47
N GLY A 37 2.72 12.94 7.37
CA GLY A 37 3.16 11.99 8.38
C GLY A 37 2.04 11.68 9.39
N THR A 38 1.30 12.70 9.81
CA THR A 38 0.17 12.56 10.73
C THR A 38 -0.95 11.71 10.13
N PHE A 39 -1.35 12.00 8.90
CA PHE A 39 -2.42 11.25 8.23
C PHE A 39 -2.04 9.78 7.97
N TRP A 40 -0.80 9.50 7.61
CA TRP A 40 -0.32 8.11 7.48
C TRP A 40 -0.20 7.40 8.83
N ALA A 41 0.25 8.10 9.88
CA ALA A 41 0.31 7.54 11.24
C ALA A 41 -1.10 7.16 11.73
N LEU A 42 -2.08 8.02 11.48
CA LEU A 42 -3.48 7.74 11.75
C LEU A 42 -3.97 6.54 10.93
N ALA A 43 -3.68 6.49 9.63
CA ALA A 43 -4.08 5.38 8.77
C ALA A 43 -3.54 4.03 9.29
N TYR A 44 -2.25 3.97 9.66
CA TYR A 44 -1.65 2.78 10.25
C TYR A 44 -2.24 2.44 11.61
N GLY A 45 -2.36 3.41 12.53
CA GLY A 45 -2.95 3.18 13.85
C GLY A 45 -4.38 2.66 13.77
N LEU A 46 -5.19 3.22 12.87
CA LEU A 46 -6.56 2.77 12.61
C LEU A 46 -6.63 1.38 11.96
N ALA A 47 -5.72 1.07 11.03
CA ALA A 47 -5.64 -0.24 10.39
C ALA A 47 -5.21 -1.32 11.39
N ILE A 48 -4.23 -1.01 12.24
CA ILE A 48 -3.79 -1.87 13.33
C ILE A 48 -4.94 -2.10 14.31
N HIS A 49 -5.58 -1.04 14.80
CA HIS A 49 -6.73 -1.14 15.69
C HIS A 49 -7.82 -2.03 15.08
N ARG A 50 -8.21 -1.77 13.82
CA ARG A 50 -9.25 -2.54 13.15
C ARG A 50 -8.85 -4.00 12.98
N GLY A 51 -7.58 -4.27 12.67
CA GLY A 51 -7.06 -5.62 12.53
C GLY A 51 -7.13 -6.43 13.82
N PHE A 52 -6.87 -5.81 14.97
CA PHE A 52 -7.03 -6.44 16.28
C PHE A 52 -8.49 -6.73 16.62
N VAL A 53 -9.41 -5.80 16.30
CA VAL A 53 -10.85 -5.97 16.55
C VAL A 53 -11.44 -7.11 15.72
N ASP A 54 -11.15 -7.13 14.41
CA ASP A 54 -11.72 -8.13 13.49
C ASP A 54 -10.96 -9.45 13.48
N LYS A 55 -9.73 -9.47 13.98
CA LYS A 55 -8.78 -10.59 13.81
C LYS A 55 -8.57 -10.94 12.33
N PHE A 56 -8.51 -9.91 11.49
CA PHE A 56 -8.17 -9.96 10.07
C PHE A 56 -7.11 -8.90 9.80
N VAL A 57 -6.25 -9.10 8.79
CA VAL A 57 -5.24 -8.08 8.49
C VAL A 57 -5.92 -6.83 7.92
N GLY A 58 -5.53 -5.66 8.45
CA GLY A 58 -6.08 -4.38 8.01
C GLY A 58 -5.46 -3.86 6.71
N ILE A 59 -4.21 -4.27 6.44
CA ILE A 59 -3.49 -3.97 5.21
C ILE A 59 -3.26 -5.29 4.45
N PRO A 60 -3.46 -5.33 3.11
CA PRO A 60 -3.30 -6.54 2.33
C PRO A 60 -1.89 -7.16 2.41
N VAL A 61 -1.83 -8.49 2.50
CA VAL A 61 -0.61 -9.25 2.86
C VAL A 61 0.59 -8.95 1.96
N VAL A 62 0.41 -8.98 0.64
CA VAL A 62 1.53 -8.87 -0.32
C VAL A 62 2.19 -7.50 -0.23
N VAL A 63 1.39 -6.42 -0.15
CA VAL A 63 1.92 -5.06 -0.08
C VAL A 63 2.59 -4.79 1.27
N VAL A 64 2.15 -5.42 2.36
CA VAL A 64 2.86 -5.35 3.65
C VAL A 64 4.26 -5.95 3.55
N ALA A 65 4.43 -7.07 2.85
CA ALA A 65 5.74 -7.69 2.69
C ALA A 65 6.72 -6.75 1.97
N ILE A 66 6.26 -6.13 0.88
CA ILE A 66 7.07 -5.21 0.09
C ILE A 66 7.32 -3.90 0.84
N ASN A 67 6.32 -3.37 1.56
CA ASN A 67 6.45 -2.14 2.36
C ASN A 67 7.47 -2.30 3.49
N PHE A 68 7.35 -3.40 4.25
CA PHE A 68 8.28 -3.67 5.33
C PHE A 68 9.72 -3.85 4.80
N ALA A 69 9.87 -4.53 3.66
CA ALA A 69 11.16 -4.64 3.00
C ALA A 69 11.70 -3.27 2.54
N TRP A 70 10.84 -2.41 1.98
CA TRP A 70 11.19 -1.07 1.55
C TRP A 70 11.66 -0.19 2.70
N GLU A 71 10.90 -0.14 3.80
CA GLU A 71 11.27 0.63 4.99
C GLU A 71 12.59 0.11 5.60
N PHE A 72 12.75 -1.21 5.69
CA PHE A 72 13.99 -1.82 6.19
C PHE A 72 15.20 -1.47 5.32
N VAL A 73 15.09 -1.62 4.00
CA VAL A 73 16.19 -1.33 3.07
C VAL A 73 16.55 0.16 3.14
N HIS A 74 15.58 1.05 2.97
CA HIS A 74 15.81 2.49 2.91
C HIS A 74 16.26 3.11 4.23
N SER A 75 15.88 2.54 5.39
CA SER A 75 16.30 3.10 6.69
C SER A 75 17.58 2.49 7.27
N ILE A 76 17.85 1.20 7.00
CA ILE A 76 18.93 0.45 7.65
C ILE A 76 20.04 0.04 6.68
N VAL A 77 19.69 -0.42 5.48
CA VAL A 77 20.66 -1.05 4.56
C VAL A 77 21.39 -0.04 3.69
N ILE A 78 20.68 0.97 3.18
CA ILE A 78 21.25 2.00 2.30
C ILE A 78 21.28 3.37 2.97
N ASP A 79 22.13 4.25 2.45
CA ASP A 79 22.18 5.64 2.88
C ASP A 79 21.10 6.45 2.13
N GLN A 80 19.92 6.54 2.75
CA GLN A 80 18.82 7.39 2.30
C GLN A 80 19.07 8.86 2.69
N GLU A 81 18.38 9.77 1.99
CA GLU A 81 18.35 11.20 2.30
C GLU A 81 18.26 11.46 3.84
N PRO A 82 19.22 12.20 4.44
CA PRO A 82 19.33 12.34 5.89
C PRO A 82 18.09 12.88 6.61
N ALA A 83 17.31 13.74 5.93
CA ALA A 83 16.08 14.28 6.49
C ALA A 83 14.93 13.25 6.56
N GLN A 84 14.96 12.22 5.70
CA GLN A 84 13.89 11.22 5.59
C GLN A 84 14.20 9.95 6.38
N ARG A 85 15.48 9.57 6.45
CA ARG A 85 15.93 8.31 7.06
C ARG A 85 15.45 8.10 8.51
N PRO A 86 15.47 9.09 9.43
CA PRO A 86 14.96 8.91 10.79
C PRO A 86 13.46 8.63 10.85
N ALA A 87 12.67 9.24 9.96
CA ALA A 87 11.23 9.00 9.88
C ALA A 87 10.95 7.57 9.39
N ASN A 88 11.63 7.12 8.32
CA ASN A 88 11.55 5.74 7.82
C ASN A 88 11.97 4.72 8.87
N PHE A 89 13.04 5.01 9.62
CA PHE A 89 13.44 4.15 10.73
C PHE A 89 12.36 4.02 11.81
N ALA A 90 11.62 5.09 12.11
CA ALA A 90 10.47 5.03 13.01
C ALA A 90 9.31 4.21 12.43
N TRP A 91 9.05 4.31 11.12
CA TRP A 91 8.01 3.55 10.42
C TRP A 91 8.25 2.03 10.49
N VAL A 92 9.50 1.57 10.48
CA VAL A 92 9.83 0.14 10.65
C VAL A 92 9.20 -0.46 11.92
N PHE A 93 9.14 0.28 13.02
CA PHE A 93 8.53 -0.23 14.26
C PHE A 93 7.01 -0.38 14.16
N ILE A 94 6.34 0.52 13.43
CA ILE A 94 4.91 0.40 13.14
C ILE A 94 4.68 -0.80 12.23
N ASP A 95 5.52 -0.98 11.21
CA ASP A 95 5.45 -2.11 10.29
C ASP A 95 5.65 -3.45 10.99
N ILE A 96 6.52 -3.55 12.00
CA ILE A 96 6.66 -4.77 12.80
C ILE A 96 5.31 -5.18 13.40
N VAL A 97 4.52 -4.23 13.91
CA VAL A 97 3.18 -4.53 14.45
C VAL A 97 2.24 -5.05 13.36
N ILE A 98 2.29 -4.45 12.16
CA ILE A 98 1.48 -4.87 11.01
C ILE A 98 1.90 -6.26 10.52
N VAL A 99 3.21 -6.53 10.45
CA VAL A 99 3.77 -7.87 10.15
C VAL A 99 3.29 -8.88 11.18
N ILE A 100 3.27 -8.56 12.47
CA ILE A 100 2.71 -9.44 13.51
C ILE A 100 1.24 -9.77 13.22
N GLN A 101 0.44 -8.79 12.77
CA GLN A 101 -0.96 -9.06 12.36
C GLN A 101 -1.02 -10.00 11.15
N VAL A 102 -0.13 -9.82 10.16
CA VAL A 102 -0.03 -10.73 9.00
C VAL A 102 0.33 -12.15 9.43
N MET A 103 1.32 -12.31 10.30
CA MET A 103 1.74 -13.62 10.80
C MET A 103 0.66 -14.31 11.65
N LYS A 104 -0.21 -13.53 12.31
CA LYS A 104 -1.34 -14.04 13.09
C LYS A 104 -2.56 -14.36 12.24
N TRP A 105 -2.96 -13.48 11.33
CA TRP A 105 -4.27 -13.53 10.67
C TRP A 105 -4.25 -13.48 9.15
N GLY A 106 -3.11 -13.18 8.51
CA GLY A 106 -3.03 -13.05 7.06
C GLY A 106 -3.40 -14.33 6.30
N HIS A 107 -3.12 -15.50 6.89
CA HIS A 107 -3.49 -16.80 6.34
C HIS A 107 -5.00 -16.99 6.13
N LYS A 108 -5.86 -16.21 6.83
CA LYS A 108 -7.32 -16.27 6.66
C LYS A 108 -7.77 -15.83 5.26
N ASP A 109 -6.98 -15.02 4.57
CA ASP A 109 -7.24 -14.66 3.17
C ASP A 109 -6.82 -15.78 2.20
N PHE A 110 -6.13 -16.81 2.66
CA PHE A 110 -5.57 -17.89 1.84
C PHE A 110 -5.91 -19.25 2.43
N PRO A 111 -7.20 -19.63 2.49
CA PRO A 111 -7.66 -20.82 3.23
C PRO A 111 -7.06 -22.14 2.69
N LYS A 112 -6.61 -22.15 1.44
CA LYS A 112 -5.94 -23.31 0.81
C LYS A 112 -4.48 -23.47 1.22
N LEU A 113 -3.87 -22.49 1.89
CA LEU A 113 -2.48 -22.54 2.33
C LEU A 113 -2.39 -22.88 3.83
N PRO A 114 -1.67 -23.95 4.21
CA PRO A 114 -1.39 -24.22 5.62
C PRO A 114 -0.68 -23.01 6.26
N ARG A 115 -1.07 -22.66 7.49
CA ARG A 115 -0.57 -21.46 8.18
C ARG A 115 0.96 -21.35 8.21
N LYS A 116 1.68 -22.45 8.47
CA LYS A 116 3.15 -22.48 8.49
C LYS A 116 3.75 -22.19 7.10
N LEU A 117 3.14 -22.72 6.04
CA LEU A 117 3.58 -22.46 4.67
C LEU A 117 3.31 -21.01 4.28
N PHE A 118 2.14 -20.46 4.61
CA PHE A 118 1.82 -19.05 4.42
C PHE A 118 2.87 -18.14 5.08
N GLN A 119 3.21 -18.39 6.34
CA GLN A 119 4.20 -17.62 7.09
C GLN A 119 5.59 -17.68 6.43
N ARG A 120 6.02 -18.87 5.97
CA ARG A 120 7.29 -19.03 5.24
C ARG A 120 7.28 -18.27 3.93
N LEU A 121 6.23 -18.40 3.11
CA LEU A 121 6.11 -17.70 1.84
C LEU A 121 6.08 -16.18 2.02
N PHE A 122 5.42 -15.68 3.07
CA PHE A 122 5.45 -14.27 3.43
C PHE A 122 6.89 -13.79 3.72
N MET A 123 7.65 -14.52 4.54
CA MET A 123 9.04 -14.15 4.84
C MET A 123 9.95 -14.25 3.62
N VAL A 124 9.75 -15.27 2.77
CA VAL A 124 10.47 -15.38 1.49
C VAL A 124 10.17 -14.17 0.61
N LEU A 125 8.92 -13.73 0.53
CA LEU A 125 8.54 -12.54 -0.23
C LEU A 125 9.19 -11.27 0.35
N VAL A 126 9.26 -11.10 1.67
CA VAL A 126 9.98 -9.98 2.31
C VAL A 126 11.45 -9.97 1.90
N VAL A 127 12.13 -11.12 1.93
CA VAL A 127 13.55 -11.21 1.55
C VAL A 127 13.76 -10.91 0.08
N ILE A 128 12.96 -11.50 -0.81
CA ILE A 128 13.05 -11.25 -2.26
C ILE A 128 12.79 -9.77 -2.55
N ALA A 129 11.72 -9.20 -1.99
CA ALA A 129 11.42 -7.78 -2.15
C ALA A 129 12.56 -6.90 -1.62
N GLY A 130 13.19 -7.26 -0.50
CA GLY A 130 14.33 -6.51 0.04
C GLY A 130 15.55 -6.55 -0.88
N ILE A 131 15.86 -7.70 -1.48
CA ILE A 131 16.95 -7.83 -2.45
C ILE A 131 16.67 -6.96 -3.69
N GLU A 132 15.48 -7.09 -4.27
CA GLU A 132 15.11 -6.33 -5.48
C GLU A 132 15.08 -4.82 -5.22
N LEU A 133 14.56 -4.38 -4.07
CA LEU A 133 14.54 -2.97 -3.69
C LEU A 133 15.94 -2.42 -3.45
N PHE A 134 16.83 -3.20 -2.83
CA PHE A 134 18.23 -2.82 -2.68
C PHE A 134 18.94 -2.68 -4.03
N LEU A 135 18.76 -3.66 -4.93
CA LEU A 135 19.36 -3.64 -6.26
C LEU A 135 18.82 -2.46 -7.08
N ALA A 136 17.51 -2.23 -7.07
CA ALA A 136 16.87 -1.11 -7.73
C ALA A 136 17.35 0.24 -7.19
N ALA A 137 17.45 0.39 -5.87
CA ALA A 137 17.95 1.62 -5.25
C ALA A 137 19.42 1.90 -5.67
N ARG A 138 20.24 0.85 -5.78
CA ARG A 138 21.63 0.97 -6.24
C ARG A 138 21.72 1.31 -7.72
N GLU A 139 20.94 0.64 -8.57
CA GLU A 139 20.99 0.80 -10.03
C GLU A 139 20.42 2.15 -10.47
N PHE A 140 19.32 2.58 -9.88
CA PHE A 140 18.66 3.85 -10.23
C PHE A 140 19.11 5.03 -9.37
N ARG A 141 19.98 4.80 -8.39
CA ARG A 141 20.44 5.81 -7.42
C ARG A 141 19.24 6.53 -6.76
N ASP A 142 18.21 5.76 -6.39
CA ASP A 142 16.95 6.28 -5.80
C ASP A 142 17.13 6.61 -4.31
N ILE A 143 17.97 7.61 -4.01
CA ILE A 143 18.30 8.03 -2.63
C ILE A 143 17.05 8.50 -1.87
N LEU A 144 16.08 9.07 -2.58
CA LEU A 144 14.81 9.51 -2.00
C LEU A 144 13.82 8.34 -1.78
N GLY A 145 14.05 7.18 -2.43
CA GLY A 145 13.09 6.08 -2.49
C GLY A 145 11.77 6.46 -3.16
N MET A 146 11.76 7.55 -3.94
CA MET A 146 10.53 8.18 -4.39
C MET A 146 9.80 7.30 -5.39
N TYR A 147 10.53 6.70 -6.34
CA TYR A 147 9.91 5.91 -7.40
C TYR A 147 9.39 4.58 -6.88
N SER A 148 10.24 3.87 -6.12
CA SER A 148 9.89 2.59 -5.50
C SER A 148 8.74 2.75 -4.49
N GLY A 149 8.80 3.76 -3.62
CA GLY A 149 7.76 4.04 -2.62
C GLY A 149 6.43 4.46 -3.24
N CYS A 150 6.44 5.33 -4.26
CA CYS A 150 5.20 5.76 -4.92
C CYS A 150 4.55 4.63 -5.73
N ALA A 151 5.34 3.84 -6.46
CA ALA A 151 4.83 2.67 -7.17
C ALA A 151 4.23 1.63 -6.20
N LEU A 152 4.88 1.40 -5.06
CA LEU A 152 4.33 0.57 -3.99
C LEU A 152 3.00 1.14 -3.46
N ASN A 153 2.89 2.45 -3.26
CA ASN A 153 1.67 3.07 -2.75
C ASN A 153 0.47 2.97 -3.74
N VAL A 154 0.72 2.98 -5.05
CA VAL A 154 -0.28 2.59 -6.06
C VAL A 154 -0.76 1.16 -5.80
N GLY A 155 0.20 0.24 -5.60
CA GLY A 155 -0.06 -1.16 -5.26
C GLY A 155 -0.87 -1.32 -3.97
N ILE A 156 -0.54 -0.58 -2.91
CA ILE A 156 -1.30 -0.53 -1.65
C ILE A 156 -2.75 -0.13 -1.94
N SER A 157 -2.96 0.97 -2.67
CA SER A 157 -4.29 1.50 -3.01
C SER A 157 -5.14 0.50 -3.79
N ALA A 158 -4.57 -0.14 -4.81
CA ALA A 158 -5.25 -1.20 -5.55
C ALA A 158 -5.54 -2.44 -4.68
N ALA A 159 -4.60 -2.84 -3.83
CA ALA A 159 -4.74 -4.04 -3.01
C ALA A 159 -5.88 -3.91 -1.97
N PHE A 160 -6.14 -2.71 -1.44
CA PHE A 160 -7.28 -2.47 -0.56
C PHE A 160 -8.62 -2.79 -1.25
N ILE A 161 -8.77 -2.40 -2.51
CA ILE A 161 -9.95 -2.71 -3.35
C ILE A 161 -10.05 -4.23 -3.56
N VAL A 162 -8.96 -4.87 -3.99
CA VAL A 162 -8.93 -6.31 -4.28
C VAL A 162 -9.28 -7.12 -3.03
N THR A 163 -8.73 -6.76 -1.88
CA THR A 163 -9.05 -7.42 -0.60
C THR A 163 -10.53 -7.27 -0.25
N LEU A 164 -11.12 -6.09 -0.43
CA LEU A 164 -12.54 -5.86 -0.18
C LEU A 164 -13.43 -6.74 -1.08
N ILE A 165 -13.14 -6.78 -2.38
CA ILE A 165 -13.85 -7.62 -3.37
C ILE A 165 -13.74 -9.09 -2.99
N LYS A 166 -12.52 -9.56 -2.69
CA LYS A 166 -12.23 -10.94 -2.35
C LYS A 166 -12.94 -11.38 -1.08
N ARG A 167 -12.90 -10.55 -0.03
CA ARG A 167 -13.53 -10.86 1.26
C ARG A 167 -15.05 -10.74 1.22
N ARG A 168 -15.60 -9.93 0.30
CA ARG A 168 -17.02 -9.53 0.29
C ARG A 168 -17.50 -9.06 1.67
N SER A 169 -16.57 -8.44 2.40
CA SER A 169 -16.72 -8.04 3.77
C SER A 169 -15.71 -6.96 4.09
N SER A 170 -16.12 -6.04 4.95
CA SER A 170 -15.27 -4.99 5.48
C SER A 170 -14.31 -5.48 6.59
N ALA A 171 -14.24 -6.78 6.88
CA ALA A 171 -13.36 -7.35 7.89
C ALA A 171 -11.90 -6.87 7.73
N GLY A 172 -11.29 -6.37 8.80
CA GLY A 172 -9.96 -5.76 8.83
C GLY A 172 -9.90 -4.33 8.27
N GLN A 173 -10.89 -3.91 7.48
CA GLN A 173 -10.90 -2.62 6.79
C GLN A 173 -11.81 -1.60 7.45
N SER A 174 -11.49 -0.31 7.26
CA SER A 174 -12.30 0.80 7.75
C SER A 174 -12.33 1.96 6.76
N LEU A 175 -13.41 2.76 6.85
CA LEU A 175 -13.55 3.99 6.09
C LEU A 175 -12.48 5.03 6.48
N TYR A 176 -12.21 5.17 7.78
CA TYR A 176 -11.22 6.11 8.30
C TYR A 176 -9.81 5.82 7.79
N VAL A 177 -9.43 4.54 7.69
CA VAL A 177 -8.14 4.15 7.08
C VAL A 177 -8.05 4.67 5.65
N GLY A 178 -9.12 4.50 4.85
CA GLY A 178 -9.17 5.00 3.47
C GLY A 178 -9.01 6.52 3.39
N ILE A 179 -9.77 7.26 4.21
CA ILE A 179 -9.73 8.74 4.21
C ILE A 179 -8.35 9.25 4.65
N CYS A 180 -7.82 8.75 5.77
CA CYS A 180 -6.53 9.18 6.29
C CYS A 180 -5.40 8.87 5.30
N LYS A 181 -5.39 7.66 4.72
CA LYS A 181 -4.39 7.27 3.72
C LYS A 181 -4.45 8.16 2.46
N MET A 182 -5.66 8.46 1.99
CA MET A 182 -5.86 9.34 0.84
C MET A 182 -5.35 10.74 1.11
N MET A 183 -5.66 11.32 2.28
CA MET A 183 -5.18 12.65 2.66
C MET A 183 -3.65 12.70 2.80
N GLY A 184 -3.05 11.68 3.41
CA GLY A 184 -1.58 11.56 3.50
C GLY A 184 -0.92 11.48 2.12
N SER A 185 -1.50 10.69 1.21
CA SER A 185 -1.00 10.55 -0.16
C SER A 185 -1.20 11.81 -1.01
N LEU A 186 -2.30 12.54 -0.82
CA LEU A 186 -2.54 13.83 -1.47
C LEU A 186 -1.49 14.87 -1.06
N LEU A 187 -1.17 14.95 0.23
CA LEU A 187 -0.13 15.86 0.73
C LEU A 187 1.27 15.45 0.21
N ALA A 188 1.57 14.15 0.13
CA ALA A 188 2.80 13.67 -0.49
C ALA A 188 2.88 14.02 -1.99
N GLY A 189 1.76 13.92 -2.71
CA GLY A 189 1.65 14.33 -4.11
C GLY A 189 1.85 15.84 -4.29
N LEU A 190 1.24 16.65 -3.41
CA LEU A 190 1.43 18.10 -3.38
C LEU A 190 2.90 18.47 -3.11
N ASN A 191 3.53 17.83 -2.13
CA ASN A 191 4.95 18.02 -1.83
C ASN A 191 5.83 17.69 -3.04
N THR A 192 5.53 16.58 -3.73
CA THR A 192 6.25 16.15 -4.93
C THR A 192 6.05 17.14 -6.09
N LEU A 193 4.84 17.64 -6.29
CA LEU A 193 4.54 18.63 -7.32
C LEU A 193 5.30 19.93 -7.12
N ILE A 194 5.43 20.40 -5.87
CA ILE A 194 6.12 21.64 -5.56
C ILE A 194 7.65 21.48 -5.72
N LEU A 195 8.21 20.39 -5.21
CA LEU A 195 9.67 20.17 -5.21
C LEU A 195 10.20 19.65 -6.55
N PHE A 196 9.42 18.83 -7.25
CA PHE A 196 9.82 18.10 -8.45
C PHE A 196 8.72 18.10 -9.54
N PRO A 197 8.31 19.26 -10.07
CA PRO A 197 7.19 19.34 -11.02
C PRO A 197 7.43 18.61 -12.35
N ASP A 198 8.70 18.38 -12.72
CA ASP A 198 9.07 17.70 -13.96
C ASP A 198 9.08 16.16 -13.82
N ARG A 199 8.84 15.61 -12.62
CA ARG A 199 8.74 14.16 -12.37
C ARG A 199 7.34 13.63 -12.70
N HIS A 200 6.95 13.77 -13.97
CA HIS A 200 5.59 13.48 -14.45
C HIS A 200 5.13 12.04 -14.16
N LEU A 201 6.03 11.05 -14.19
CA LEU A 201 5.69 9.66 -13.85
C LEU A 201 5.20 9.55 -12.40
N VAL A 202 5.94 10.09 -11.44
CA VAL A 202 5.57 10.05 -10.02
C VAL A 202 4.28 10.85 -9.77
N LEU A 203 4.13 12.01 -10.40
CA LEU A 203 2.91 12.81 -10.31
C LEU A 203 1.69 12.07 -10.86
N SER A 204 1.86 11.32 -11.96
CA SER A 204 0.78 10.48 -12.52
C SER A 204 0.36 9.38 -11.55
N TRP A 205 1.29 8.80 -10.78
CA TRP A 205 0.96 7.81 -9.76
C TRP A 205 0.16 8.39 -8.60
N PHE A 206 0.38 9.65 -8.20
CA PHE A 206 -0.47 10.30 -7.20
C PHE A 206 -1.90 10.51 -7.70
N VAL A 207 -2.08 10.78 -9.00
CA VAL A 207 -3.42 10.81 -9.62
C VAL A 207 -4.06 9.43 -9.57
N MET A 208 -3.31 8.37 -9.91
CA MET A 208 -3.80 6.99 -9.81
C MET A 208 -4.18 6.62 -8.37
N ILE A 209 -3.34 6.96 -7.38
CA ILE A 209 -3.61 6.73 -5.96
C ILE A 209 -4.92 7.42 -5.55
N LEU A 210 -5.11 8.69 -5.91
CA LEU A 210 -6.34 9.41 -5.60
C LEU A 210 -7.57 8.72 -6.18
N VAL A 211 -7.52 8.31 -7.45
CA VAL A 211 -8.63 7.60 -8.10
C VAL A 211 -8.93 6.27 -7.41
N LEU A 212 -7.90 5.46 -7.14
CA LEU A 212 -8.05 4.18 -6.44
C LEU A 212 -8.60 4.37 -5.03
N ASP A 213 -8.17 5.39 -4.30
CA ASP A 213 -8.63 5.66 -2.95
C ASP A 213 -10.09 6.13 -2.93
N LEU A 214 -10.50 6.98 -3.87
CA LEU A 214 -11.91 7.37 -4.01
C LEU A 214 -12.80 6.15 -4.33
N ILE A 215 -12.33 5.26 -5.22
CA ILE A 215 -13.02 4.00 -5.52
C ILE A 215 -13.13 3.14 -4.26
N TYR A 216 -12.02 2.91 -3.56
CA TYR A 216 -12.00 2.13 -2.32
C TYR A 216 -12.93 2.72 -1.26
N ILE A 217 -12.85 4.04 -1.00
CA ILE A 217 -13.70 4.75 -0.03
C ILE A 217 -15.18 4.56 -0.35
N ARG A 218 -15.56 4.70 -1.62
CA ARG A 218 -16.95 4.46 -2.05
C ARG A 218 -17.35 3.00 -1.83
N MET A 219 -16.49 2.05 -2.14
CA MET A 219 -16.79 0.62 -1.99
C MET A 219 -16.90 0.19 -0.54
N ILE A 220 -15.94 0.59 0.31
CA ILE A 220 -15.94 0.24 1.74
C ILE A 220 -17.13 0.89 2.46
N TYR A 221 -17.48 2.13 2.10
CA TYR A 221 -18.69 2.79 2.61
C TYR A 221 -19.94 1.94 2.32
N ARG A 222 -20.12 1.50 1.07
CA ARG A 222 -21.27 0.68 0.66
C ARG A 222 -21.25 -0.69 1.37
N GLN A 223 -20.09 -1.33 1.47
CA GLN A 223 -19.95 -2.62 2.13
C GLN A 223 -20.32 -2.54 3.62
N ILE A 224 -19.82 -1.53 4.35
CA ILE A 224 -20.16 -1.37 5.78
C ILE A 224 -21.66 -1.12 5.96
N ARG A 225 -22.29 -0.34 5.06
CA ARG A 225 -23.75 -0.13 5.07
C ARG A 225 -24.54 -1.40 4.79
N SER A 226 -24.11 -2.23 3.83
CA SER A 226 -24.77 -3.51 3.54
C SER A 226 -24.65 -4.51 4.69
N GLU A 227 -23.64 -4.37 5.55
CA GLU A 227 -23.48 -5.15 6.78
C GLU A 227 -24.32 -4.61 7.95
N GLY A 228 -25.21 -3.63 7.71
CA GLY A 228 -26.06 -3.03 8.74
C GLY A 228 -25.31 -2.14 9.73
N GLN A 229 -24.07 -1.76 9.42
CA GLN A 229 -23.22 -0.96 10.30
C GLN A 229 -23.11 0.50 9.81
N SER A 230 -22.74 1.39 10.72
CA SER A 230 -22.42 2.78 10.38
C SER A 230 -20.95 2.90 9.93
N PRO A 231 -20.66 3.44 8.73
CA PRO A 231 -19.30 3.71 8.28
C PRO A 231 -18.55 4.74 9.15
N TRP A 232 -19.29 5.56 9.90
CA TRP A 232 -18.77 6.63 10.74
C TRP A 232 -18.62 6.22 12.21
N LYS A 233 -18.72 4.92 12.52
CA LYS A 233 -18.49 4.40 13.87
C LYS A 233 -17.11 3.73 13.91
N LEU A 234 -16.18 4.35 14.63
CA LEU A 234 -14.80 3.85 14.75
C LEU A 234 -14.76 2.43 15.38
N ASN A 235 -15.44 2.26 16.51
CA ASN A 235 -15.53 0.99 17.25
C ASN A 235 -16.78 0.20 16.83
N ARG A 236 -16.91 -0.07 15.53
CA ARG A 236 -17.97 -0.94 15.03
C ARG A 236 -17.71 -2.40 15.42
N PRO A 237 -18.76 -3.21 15.69
CA PRO A 237 -18.59 -4.61 16.08
C PRO A 237 -17.73 -5.40 15.08
N PRO A 238 -17.06 -6.48 15.54
CA PRO A 238 -16.30 -7.35 14.65
C PRO A 238 -17.15 -7.89 13.50
N VAL A 239 -16.58 -7.98 12.31
CA VAL A 239 -17.22 -8.57 11.12
C VAL A 239 -16.35 -9.69 10.59
N SER A 240 -16.97 -10.74 10.08
CA SER A 240 -16.29 -11.82 9.37
C SER A 240 -16.81 -11.94 7.93
N PRO A 241 -15.95 -12.36 6.98
CA PRO A 241 -16.40 -12.75 5.65
C PRO A 241 -17.52 -13.78 5.71
N PRO A 242 -18.50 -13.73 4.78
CA PRO A 242 -19.52 -14.76 4.68
C PRO A 242 -18.86 -16.13 4.42
N ALA A 243 -19.45 -17.21 4.94
CA ALA A 243 -18.98 -18.56 4.65
C ALA A 243 -18.97 -18.79 3.12
N GLU A 244 -17.93 -19.41 2.59
CA GLU A 244 -17.95 -19.86 1.20
C GLU A 244 -19.15 -20.79 1.01
N VAL A 245 -20.10 -20.37 0.16
CA VAL A 245 -21.17 -21.25 -0.31
C VAL A 245 -20.48 -22.37 -1.05
N ARG A 246 -20.41 -23.57 -0.45
CA ARG A 246 -19.96 -24.77 -1.16
C ARG A 246 -20.86 -24.91 -2.39
N ALA A 247 -20.25 -24.96 -3.57
CA ALA A 247 -20.98 -25.39 -4.76
C ALA A 247 -21.63 -26.75 -4.44
N PRO A 248 -22.91 -26.96 -4.80
CA PRO A 248 -23.54 -28.26 -4.60
C PRO A 248 -22.64 -29.33 -5.21
N ALA A 249 -22.39 -30.39 -4.44
CA ALA A 249 -21.63 -31.54 -4.92
C ALA A 249 -22.26 -31.97 -6.25
N ARG A 250 -21.45 -32.09 -7.30
CA ARG A 250 -21.93 -32.68 -8.56
C ARG A 250 -22.50 -34.04 -8.19
N GLU A 251 -23.81 -34.22 -8.41
CA GLU A 251 -24.46 -35.51 -8.28
C GLU A 251 -23.66 -36.49 -9.15
N GLU A 252 -23.10 -37.52 -8.51
CA GLU A 252 -22.44 -38.60 -9.23
C GLU A 252 -23.47 -39.21 -10.18
N PRO A 253 -23.12 -39.45 -11.45
CA PRO A 253 -24.03 -40.09 -12.37
C PRO A 253 -24.35 -41.47 -11.80
N VAL A 254 -25.63 -41.70 -11.49
CA VAL A 254 -26.17 -43.01 -11.15
C VAL A 254 -25.85 -43.92 -12.33
N MET A 255 -24.84 -44.77 -12.15
CA MET A 255 -24.53 -45.86 -13.06
C MET A 255 -25.72 -46.82 -13.00
N VAL A 256 -26.62 -46.69 -13.98
CA VAL A 256 -27.68 -47.68 -14.21
C VAL A 256 -26.99 -48.92 -14.77
N SER A 257 -27.07 -49.99 -13.98
CA SER A 257 -26.62 -51.36 -14.28
C SER A 257 -27.30 -51.97 -15.49
#